data_AF-A0A0D0E591-F1
#
_entry.id   AF-A0A0D0E591-F1
#
_cell.length_a   1.000
_cell.length_b   1.000
_cell.length_c   1.000
_cell.angle_alpha   90.00
_cell.angle_beta   90.00
_cell.angle_gamma   90.00
#
_symmetry.space_group_name_H-M   'P 1'
#
loop_
_entity.id
_entity.type
_entity.pdbx_description
1 polymer ?
#
loop_
_entity_poly.entity_id
_entity_poly.type
_entity_poly.pdbx_seq_one_letter_code
_entity_poly.pdbx_strand_id
1 'polypeptide(L)'
;MEASLSPNTVVALASLQTRNYIYVSIAAFWIYGYCLKWSAEYTYVFYTPRGSFKFLYLIARYSPFFLLGFHLCLNLLPNESAGTCNFLDSVCSIFTALSVISAESIFISRTWALWGRSKKILRLILVPFALIIAFNIVVSVGIEQPSQIAAVPPAARGSLTGCYTLHHDNWQIIPFAMIVVFELEVLLLTCIRVIKVYRERMGGLVQIIFQHNVFYFFCGLVLSCINVFAILLLKASSCFRSFQIVMHSVLATNMHLALWSGVGIELDTPRVFEMTTLMQVEFVTPTALTER
;
A
#
# COMPACT_ATOMS: atom_id res chain seq x y z
N MET A 1 -3.80 -37.34 31.67
CA MET A 1 -2.96 -37.72 30.52
C MET A 1 -2.68 -36.42 29.78
N GLU A 2 -1.64 -35.71 30.18
CA GLU A 2 -1.22 -34.47 29.50
C GLU A 2 -0.74 -34.89 28.11
N ALA A 3 -1.49 -34.50 27.07
CA ALA A 3 -1.03 -34.67 25.71
C ALA A 3 0.22 -33.80 25.56
N SER A 4 1.39 -34.44 25.57
CA SER A 4 2.67 -33.78 25.33
C SER A 4 2.60 -33.12 23.96
N LEU A 5 2.40 -31.80 23.96
CA LEU A 5 2.32 -30.99 22.75
C LEU A 5 3.67 -31.13 22.01
N SER A 6 3.64 -31.60 20.77
CA SER A 6 4.86 -31.77 19.96
C SER A 6 5.65 -30.45 19.93
N PRO A 7 7.00 -30.47 19.98
CA PRO A 7 7.81 -29.26 19.91
C PRO A 7 7.44 -28.35 18.72
N ASN A 8 7.06 -28.97 17.60
CA ASN A 8 6.61 -28.27 16.40
C ASN A 8 5.29 -27.51 16.61
N THR A 9 4.40 -28.04 17.45
CA THR A 9 3.13 -27.40 17.81
C THR A 9 3.34 -26.22 18.75
N VAL A 10 4.29 -26.31 19.69
CA VAL A 10 4.64 -25.18 20.58
C VAL A 10 5.24 -24.02 19.78
N VAL A 11 6.15 -24.31 18.85
CA VAL A 11 6.75 -23.31 17.96
C VAL A 11 5.69 -22.67 17.05
N ALA A 12 4.76 -23.47 16.52
CA ALA A 12 3.64 -22.96 15.72
C ALA A 12 2.73 -22.03 16.55
N LEU A 13 2.41 -22.38 17.80
CA LEU A 13 1.62 -21.56 18.72
C LEU A 13 2.26 -20.19 18.96
N ALA A 14 3.56 -20.18 19.29
CA ALA A 14 4.30 -18.95 19.56
C ALA A 14 4.33 -18.04 18.32
N SER A 15 4.48 -18.62 17.13
CA SER A 15 4.47 -17.88 15.86
C SER A 15 3.09 -17.24 15.57
N LEU A 16 2.00 -17.94 15.86
CA LEU A 16 0.64 -17.45 15.63
C LEU A 16 0.26 -16.35 16.62
N GLN A 17 0.64 -16.52 17.88
CA GLN A 17 0.41 -15.51 18.91
C GLN A 17 1.17 -14.21 18.62
N THR A 18 2.45 -14.33 18.21
CA THR A 18 3.26 -13.18 17.78
C THR A 18 2.61 -12.45 16.60
N ARG A 19 2.11 -13.21 15.62
CA ARG A 19 1.41 -12.66 14.45
C ARG A 19 0.16 -11.88 14.85
N ASN A 20 -0.66 -12.41 15.76
CA ASN A 20 -1.86 -11.73 16.26
C ASN A 20 -1.54 -10.43 17.00
N TYR A 21 -0.53 -10.41 17.89
CA TYR A 21 -0.11 -9.18 18.56
C TYR A 21 0.36 -8.11 17.59
N ILE A 22 1.10 -8.51 16.54
CA ILE A 22 1.56 -7.58 15.50
C ILE A 22 0.36 -7.02 14.75
N TYR A 23 -0.60 -7.84 14.32
CA TYR A 23 -1.81 -7.34 13.63
C TYR A 23 -2.62 -6.37 14.49
N VAL A 24 -2.82 -6.67 15.76
CA VAL A 24 -3.53 -5.78 16.69
C VAL A 24 -2.78 -4.45 16.82
N SER A 25 -1.45 -4.49 16.90
CA SER A 25 -0.62 -3.28 16.95
C SER A 25 -0.73 -2.45 15.67
N ILE A 26 -0.72 -3.10 14.51
CA ILE A 26 -0.92 -2.45 13.20
C ILE A 26 -2.30 -1.81 13.11
N ALA A 27 -3.34 -2.54 13.53
CA ALA A 27 -4.70 -2.03 13.54
C ALA A 27 -4.83 -0.82 14.48
N ALA A 28 -4.27 -0.89 15.68
CA ALA A 28 -4.27 0.22 16.62
C ALA A 28 -3.56 1.46 16.06
N PHE A 29 -2.38 1.27 15.46
CA PHE A 29 -1.63 2.36 14.81
C PHE A 29 -2.43 2.99 13.66
N TRP A 30 -3.05 2.16 12.82
CA TRP A 30 -3.86 2.63 11.70
C TRP A 30 -5.11 3.39 12.17
N ILE A 31 -5.85 2.86 13.15
CA ILE A 31 -7.02 3.51 13.75
C ILE A 31 -6.61 4.84 14.38
N TYR A 32 -5.50 4.88 15.11
CA TYR A 32 -4.99 6.12 15.70
C TYR A 32 -4.69 7.17 14.62
N GLY A 33 -3.98 6.79 13.55
CA GLY A 33 -3.72 7.67 12.41
C GLY A 33 -4.98 8.13 11.68
N TYR A 34 -6.00 7.27 11.62
CA TYR A 34 -7.31 7.60 11.07
C TYR A 34 -8.03 8.66 11.90
N CYS A 35 -8.12 8.47 13.22
CA CYS A 35 -8.75 9.41 14.13
C CYS A 35 -8.11 10.81 14.07
N LEU A 36 -6.78 10.89 13.96
CA LEU A 36 -6.07 12.17 13.87
C LEU A 36 -6.36 12.95 12.59
N LYS A 37 -6.67 12.26 11.48
CA LYS A 37 -6.88 12.88 10.16
C LYS A 37 -8.35 12.97 9.76
N TRP A 38 -9.26 12.45 10.58
CA TRP A 38 -10.69 12.34 10.31
C TRP A 38 -11.33 13.68 9.87
N SER A 39 -11.05 14.77 10.57
CA SER A 39 -11.65 16.09 10.25
C SER A 39 -11.27 16.59 8.86
N ALA A 40 -9.98 16.49 8.49
CA ALA A 40 -9.50 16.91 7.17
C ALA A 40 -9.98 15.95 6.06
N GLU A 41 -10.04 14.64 6.36
CA GLU A 41 -10.50 13.61 5.44
C GLU A 41 -11.99 13.74 5.14
N TYR A 42 -12.82 14.01 6.15
CA TYR A 42 -14.23 14.29 5.98
C TYR A 42 -14.44 15.45 5.00
N THR A 43 -13.73 16.56 5.19
CA THR A 43 -13.83 17.70 4.28
C THR A 43 -13.35 17.34 2.87
N TYR A 44 -12.26 16.59 2.73
CA TYR A 44 -11.79 16.13 1.43
C TYR A 44 -12.84 15.27 0.70
N VAL A 45 -13.41 14.28 1.38
CA VAL A 45 -14.35 13.32 0.79
C VAL A 45 -15.67 13.98 0.42
N PHE A 46 -16.16 14.93 1.20
CA PHE A 46 -17.45 15.58 0.91
C PHE A 46 -17.33 16.75 -0.08
N TYR A 47 -16.30 17.58 0.00
CA TYR A 47 -16.21 18.81 -0.79
C TYR A 47 -15.43 18.66 -2.09
N THR A 48 -14.65 17.58 -2.27
CA THR A 48 -13.91 17.37 -3.53
C THR A 48 -14.81 16.73 -4.60
N PRO A 49 -14.83 17.26 -5.84
CA PRO A 49 -15.61 16.70 -6.94
C PRO A 49 -15.23 15.24 -7.23
N ARG A 50 -16.16 14.48 -7.82
CA ARG A 50 -15.93 13.08 -8.20
C ARG A 50 -14.89 13.01 -9.32
N GLY A 51 -13.71 12.51 -9.02
CA GLY A 51 -12.63 12.27 -10.00
C GLY A 51 -11.88 10.98 -9.70
N SER A 52 -11.10 10.49 -10.67
CA SER A 52 -10.38 9.21 -10.57
C SER A 52 -9.47 9.13 -9.34
N PHE A 53 -8.86 10.24 -8.93
CA PHE A 53 -8.04 10.31 -7.71
C PHE A 53 -8.81 10.12 -6.41
N LYS A 54 -10.07 10.58 -6.37
CA LYS A 54 -10.95 10.34 -5.21
C LYS A 54 -11.21 8.84 -5.08
N PHE A 55 -11.45 8.15 -6.19
CA PHE A 55 -11.65 6.71 -6.19
C PHE A 55 -10.40 5.93 -5.75
N LEU A 56 -9.23 6.27 -6.31
CA LEU A 56 -7.95 5.68 -5.89
C LEU A 56 -7.67 5.92 -4.40
N TYR A 57 -7.92 7.14 -3.92
CA TYR A 57 -7.78 7.49 -2.51
C TYR A 57 -8.70 6.64 -1.62
N LEU A 58 -9.98 6.53 -1.97
CA LEU A 58 -10.94 5.72 -1.21
C LEU A 58 -10.52 4.25 -1.17
N ILE A 59 -10.08 3.66 -2.29
CA ILE A 59 -9.59 2.27 -2.30
C ILE A 59 -8.36 2.14 -1.42
N ALA A 60 -7.37 3.00 -1.60
CA ALA A 60 -6.13 2.95 -0.82
C ALA A 60 -6.43 3.04 0.68
N ARG A 61 -7.35 3.92 1.08
CA ARG A 61 -7.71 4.22 2.46
C ARG A 61 -8.56 3.15 3.13
N TYR A 62 -9.59 2.64 2.45
CA TYR A 62 -10.55 1.69 3.04
C TYR A 62 -10.17 0.22 2.85
N SER A 63 -9.32 -0.12 1.87
CA SER A 63 -8.89 -1.51 1.66
C SER A 63 -8.21 -2.13 2.91
N PRO A 64 -7.31 -1.41 3.64
CA PRO A 64 -6.74 -1.91 4.89
C PRO A 64 -7.78 -2.25 5.97
N PHE A 65 -8.93 -1.58 6.01
CA PHE A 65 -9.99 -1.86 6.98
C PHE A 65 -10.58 -3.26 6.77
N PHE A 66 -10.92 -3.58 5.51
CA PHE A 66 -11.40 -4.90 5.14
C PHE A 66 -10.32 -5.96 5.36
N LEU A 67 -9.08 -5.68 4.96
CA LEU A 67 -7.95 -6.58 5.16
C LEU A 67 -7.75 -6.94 6.65
N LEU A 68 -7.77 -5.95 7.54
CA LEU A 68 -7.65 -6.17 8.98
C LEU A 68 -8.84 -6.97 9.54
N GLY A 69 -10.06 -6.64 9.10
CA GLY A 69 -11.27 -7.37 9.49
C GLY A 69 -11.23 -8.83 9.07
N PHE A 70 -10.91 -9.12 7.81
CA PHE A 70 -10.82 -10.49 7.31
C PHE A 70 -9.65 -11.26 7.94
N HIS A 71 -8.52 -10.61 8.24
CA HIS A 71 -7.44 -11.25 8.99
C HIS A 71 -7.84 -11.60 10.41
N LEU A 72 -8.59 -10.75 11.11
CA LEU A 72 -9.11 -11.07 12.43
C LEU A 72 -10.07 -12.27 12.35
N CYS A 73 -10.92 -12.32 11.32
CA CYS A 73 -11.77 -13.49 11.06
C CYS A 73 -10.95 -14.76 10.84
N LEU A 74 -9.93 -14.72 9.98
CA LEU A 74 -9.03 -15.86 9.72
C LEU A 74 -8.34 -16.41 10.97
N ASN A 75 -8.02 -15.54 11.93
CA ASN A 75 -7.29 -15.92 13.14
C ASN A 75 -8.22 -16.31 14.31
N LEU A 76 -9.44 -15.77 14.37
CA LEU A 76 -10.36 -15.95 15.50
C LEU A 76 -11.49 -16.94 15.22
N LEU A 77 -11.80 -17.27 13.96
CA LEU A 77 -12.88 -18.20 13.66
C LEU A 77 -12.52 -19.64 14.14
N PRO A 78 -13.30 -20.20 15.08
CA PRO A 78 -13.12 -21.58 15.51
C PRO A 78 -13.72 -22.53 14.47
N ASN A 79 -13.01 -23.63 14.17
CA ASN A 79 -13.59 -24.82 13.55
C ASN A 79 -14.14 -24.67 12.11
N GLU A 80 -13.44 -23.92 11.27
CA GLU A 80 -13.84 -23.71 9.87
C GLU A 80 -13.33 -24.80 8.92
N SER A 81 -14.03 -24.97 7.80
CA SER A 81 -13.60 -25.87 6.72
C SER A 81 -12.39 -25.31 5.96
N ALA A 82 -11.57 -26.18 5.36
CA ALA A 82 -10.46 -25.75 4.51
C ALA A 82 -10.92 -24.85 3.34
N GLY A 83 -12.17 -25.01 2.88
CA GLY A 83 -12.79 -24.15 1.87
C GLY A 83 -12.98 -22.71 2.34
N THR A 84 -13.46 -22.50 3.57
CA THR A 84 -13.63 -21.16 4.15
C THR A 84 -12.29 -20.45 4.32
N CYS A 85 -11.26 -21.18 4.79
CA CYS A 85 -9.90 -20.65 4.95
C CYS A 85 -9.32 -20.16 3.61
N ASN A 86 -9.43 -20.97 2.56
CA ASN A 86 -8.96 -20.60 1.22
C ASN A 86 -9.72 -19.41 0.63
N PHE A 87 -11.04 -19.35 0.84
CA PHE A 87 -11.86 -18.22 0.41
C PHE A 87 -11.43 -16.92 1.10
N LEU A 88 -11.29 -16.94 2.42
CA LEU A 88 -10.89 -15.76 3.19
C LEU A 88 -9.47 -15.29 2.84
N ASP A 89 -8.52 -16.22 2.62
CA ASP A 89 -7.17 -15.88 2.18
C ASP A 89 -7.15 -15.26 0.77
N SER A 90 -7.97 -15.80 -0.14
CA SER A 90 -8.15 -15.24 -1.49
C SER A 90 -8.71 -13.82 -1.43
N VAL A 91 -9.70 -13.57 -0.57
CA VAL A 91 -10.27 -12.24 -0.34
C VAL A 91 -9.21 -11.28 0.22
N CYS A 92 -8.42 -11.72 1.22
CA CYS A 92 -7.33 -10.91 1.77
C CYS A 92 -6.28 -10.55 0.71
N SER A 93 -5.95 -11.50 -0.18
CA SER A 93 -5.02 -11.30 -1.29
C SER A 93 -5.53 -10.26 -2.29
N ILE A 94 -6.83 -10.28 -2.62
CA ILE A 94 -7.45 -9.29 -3.50
C ILE A 94 -7.41 -7.88 -2.88
N PHE A 95 -7.80 -7.73 -1.61
CA PHE A 95 -7.76 -6.42 -0.94
C PHE A 95 -6.32 -5.91 -0.78
N THR A 96 -5.37 -6.81 -0.54
CA THR A 96 -3.94 -6.49 -0.57
C THR A 96 -3.53 -5.90 -1.91
N ALA A 97 -3.83 -6.59 -3.00
CA ALA A 97 -3.49 -6.13 -4.35
C ALA A 97 -4.14 -4.79 -4.67
N LEU A 98 -5.42 -4.60 -4.33
CA LEU A 98 -6.13 -3.33 -4.52
C LEU A 98 -5.48 -2.19 -3.73
N SER A 99 -5.05 -2.44 -2.49
CA SER A 99 -4.39 -1.43 -1.65
C SER A 99 -3.04 -1.00 -2.24
N VAL A 100 -2.23 -1.95 -2.67
CA VAL A 100 -0.92 -1.68 -3.29
C VAL A 100 -1.11 -0.96 -4.63
N ILE A 101 -1.93 -1.49 -5.53
CA ILE A 101 -2.15 -0.90 -6.86
C ILE A 101 -2.67 0.53 -6.75
N SER A 102 -3.60 0.80 -5.84
CA SER A 102 -4.17 2.14 -5.66
C SER A 102 -3.13 3.13 -5.10
N ALA A 103 -2.33 2.71 -4.12
CA ALA A 103 -1.28 3.55 -3.55
C ALA A 103 -0.17 3.85 -4.56
N GLU A 104 0.31 2.83 -5.29
CA GLU A 104 1.31 3.00 -6.35
C GLU A 104 0.77 3.88 -7.48
N SER A 105 -0.50 3.74 -7.85
CA SER A 105 -1.12 4.62 -8.85
C SER A 105 -1.10 6.10 -8.42
N ILE A 106 -1.28 6.40 -7.12
CA ILE A 106 -1.16 7.76 -6.58
C ILE A 106 0.28 8.25 -6.74
N PHE A 107 1.28 7.41 -6.45
CA PHE A 107 2.69 7.72 -6.63
C PHE A 107 3.09 7.97 -8.08
N ILE A 108 2.67 7.09 -9.01
CA ILE A 108 2.88 7.22 -10.45
C ILE A 108 2.29 8.51 -10.98
N SER A 109 1.03 8.79 -10.62
CA SER A 109 0.33 9.97 -11.13
C SER A 109 0.99 11.29 -10.72
N ARG A 110 1.51 11.39 -9.49
CA ARG A 110 2.27 12.56 -9.03
C ARG A 110 3.56 12.73 -9.79
N THR A 111 4.30 11.65 -10.00
CA THR A 111 5.55 11.67 -10.75
C THR A 111 5.28 12.09 -12.20
N TRP A 112 4.22 11.56 -12.82
CA TRP A 112 3.81 11.94 -14.16
C TRP A 112 3.40 13.42 -14.28
N ALA A 113 2.64 13.93 -13.31
CA ALA A 113 2.28 15.35 -13.24
C ALA A 113 3.54 16.23 -13.08
N LEU A 114 4.49 15.80 -12.25
CA LEU A 114 5.73 16.52 -12.01
C LEU A 114 6.62 16.66 -13.27
N TRP A 115 6.53 15.68 -14.17
CA TRP A 115 7.19 15.69 -15.48
C TRP A 115 6.37 16.38 -16.59
N GLY A 116 5.39 17.22 -16.22
CA GLY A 116 4.58 17.97 -17.18
C GLY A 116 3.77 17.06 -18.10
N ARG A 117 3.28 15.93 -17.57
CA ARG A 117 2.46 14.94 -18.29
C ARG A 117 3.10 14.33 -19.53
N SER A 118 4.43 14.31 -19.60
CA SER A 118 5.15 13.68 -20.72
C SER A 118 4.76 12.21 -20.90
N LYS A 119 4.22 11.87 -22.08
CA LYS A 119 3.87 10.49 -22.46
C LYS A 119 5.08 9.55 -22.45
N LYS A 120 6.30 10.08 -22.55
CA LYS A 120 7.54 9.29 -22.49
C LYS A 120 7.76 8.77 -21.06
N ILE A 121 7.64 9.65 -20.07
CA ILE A 121 7.83 9.30 -18.65
C ILE A 121 6.69 8.41 -18.17
N LEU A 122 5.46 8.65 -18.62
CA LEU A 122 4.35 7.75 -18.31
C LEU A 122 4.62 6.32 -18.78
N ARG A 123 5.09 6.14 -20.01
CA ARG A 123 5.45 4.81 -20.51
C ARG A 123 6.63 4.20 -19.75
N LEU A 124 7.62 5.01 -19.39
CA LEU A 124 8.78 4.56 -18.62
C LEU A 124 8.36 3.95 -17.27
N ILE A 125 7.41 4.56 -16.56
CA ILE A 125 6.93 4.10 -15.24
C ILE A 125 5.86 3.01 -15.37
N LEU A 126 4.94 3.13 -16.34
CA LEU A 126 3.79 2.22 -16.45
C LEU A 126 4.17 0.83 -16.94
N VAL A 127 5.19 0.72 -17.80
CA VAL A 127 5.69 -0.57 -18.30
C VAL A 127 6.21 -1.47 -17.17
N PRO A 128 7.18 -1.05 -16.33
CA PRO A 128 7.65 -1.88 -15.22
C PRO A 128 6.52 -2.19 -14.24
N PHE A 129 5.65 -1.22 -13.94
CA PHE A 129 4.49 -1.47 -13.07
C PHE A 129 3.56 -2.57 -13.62
N ALA A 130 3.24 -2.52 -14.91
CA ALA A 130 2.40 -3.53 -15.56
C ALA A 130 3.07 -4.90 -15.59
N LEU A 131 4.39 -4.96 -15.81
CA LEU A 131 5.16 -6.21 -15.77
C LEU A 131 5.15 -6.84 -14.36
N ILE A 132 5.26 -6.02 -13.32
CA ILE A 132 5.16 -6.49 -11.92
C ILE A 132 3.79 -7.09 -11.66
N ILE A 133 2.71 -6.42 -12.05
CA ILE A 133 1.35 -6.94 -11.87
C ILE A 133 1.17 -8.25 -12.66
N ALA A 134 1.58 -8.28 -13.92
CA ALA A 134 1.46 -9.47 -14.76
C ALA A 134 2.23 -10.66 -14.17
N PHE A 135 3.46 -10.43 -13.71
CA PHE A 135 4.26 -11.45 -13.03
C PHE A 135 3.55 -12.00 -11.78
N ASN A 136 3.02 -11.12 -10.93
CA ASN A 136 2.28 -11.55 -9.73
C ASN A 136 1.05 -12.39 -10.09
N ILE A 137 0.27 -12.00 -11.10
CA ILE A 137 -0.91 -12.77 -11.53
C ILE A 137 -0.49 -14.15 -12.04
N VAL A 138 0.55 -14.23 -12.88
CA VAL A 138 1.04 -15.50 -13.44
C VAL A 138 1.54 -16.42 -12.32
N VAL A 139 2.23 -15.88 -11.33
CA VAL A 139 2.71 -16.65 -10.18
C VAL A 139 1.54 -17.17 -9.34
N SER A 140 0.58 -16.31 -8.99
CA SER A 140 -0.57 -16.68 -8.16
C SER A 140 -1.53 -17.66 -8.83
N VAL A 141 -1.64 -17.65 -10.16
CA VAL A 141 -2.55 -18.54 -10.91
C VAL A 141 -1.85 -19.80 -11.43
N GLY A 142 -0.57 -19.69 -11.80
CA GLY A 142 0.12 -20.71 -12.61
C GLY A 142 1.22 -21.50 -11.90
N ILE A 143 1.74 -21.04 -10.75
CA ILE A 143 2.92 -21.65 -10.11
C ILE A 143 2.64 -22.05 -8.66
N GLU A 144 1.89 -21.23 -7.91
CA GLU A 144 1.48 -21.62 -6.56
C GLU A 144 0.42 -22.74 -6.67
N GLN A 145 0.80 -23.99 -6.33
CA GLN A 145 -0.20 -24.98 -5.94
C GLN A 145 -1.05 -24.34 -4.83
N PRO A 146 -2.39 -24.53 -4.80
CA PRO A 146 -3.24 -23.90 -3.81
C PRO A 146 -2.60 -24.14 -2.45
N SER A 147 -2.15 -23.05 -1.82
CA SER A 147 -1.50 -23.12 -0.52
C SER A 147 -2.44 -23.95 0.35
N GLN A 148 -1.99 -25.10 0.83
CA GLN A 148 -2.85 -25.95 1.65
C GLN A 148 -2.98 -25.22 2.98
N ILE A 149 -3.93 -24.30 3.05
CA ILE A 149 -4.34 -23.66 4.27
C ILE A 149 -5.23 -24.68 4.97
N ALA A 150 -4.66 -25.34 5.97
CA ALA A 150 -5.39 -26.32 6.74
C ALA A 150 -6.05 -25.63 7.94
N ALA A 151 -7.26 -26.10 8.25
CA ALA A 151 -7.87 -25.84 9.52
C ALA A 151 -7.08 -26.55 10.63
N VAL A 152 -6.98 -25.93 11.81
CA VAL A 152 -6.33 -26.54 12.98
C VAL A 152 -6.91 -27.94 13.26
N PRO A 153 -6.06 -28.97 13.49
CA PRO A 153 -6.52 -30.33 13.75
C PRO A 153 -7.44 -30.42 14.98
N PRO A 154 -8.39 -31.38 15.02
CA PRO A 154 -9.32 -31.56 16.14
C PRO A 154 -8.65 -31.69 17.51
N ALA A 155 -7.45 -32.30 17.55
CA ALA A 155 -6.68 -32.54 18.76
C ALA A 155 -6.06 -31.26 19.39
N ALA A 156 -6.00 -30.15 18.65
CA ALA A 156 -5.43 -28.87 19.12
C ALA A 156 -6.49 -27.79 19.38
N ARG A 157 -7.79 -28.11 19.21
CA ARG A 157 -8.92 -27.16 19.33
C ARG A 157 -9.07 -26.49 20.71
N GLY A 158 -8.45 -27.05 21.75
CA GLY A 158 -8.45 -26.44 23.09
C GLY A 158 -7.45 -25.30 23.26
N SER A 159 -6.46 -25.17 22.38
CA SER A 159 -5.35 -24.21 22.53
C SER A 159 -5.07 -23.39 21.26
N LEU A 160 -5.68 -23.71 20.12
CA LEU A 160 -5.45 -23.04 18.84
C LEU A 160 -6.73 -22.94 18.00
N THR A 161 -7.05 -21.73 17.56
CA THR A 161 -8.15 -21.40 16.62
C THR A 161 -7.58 -20.68 15.39
N GLY A 162 -8.22 -20.84 14.23
CA GLY A 162 -7.84 -20.18 12.98
C GLY A 162 -7.30 -21.11 11.88
N CYS A 163 -6.83 -20.49 10.81
CA CYS A 163 -6.29 -21.15 9.62
C CYS A 163 -4.75 -21.03 9.59
N TYR A 164 -4.03 -22.11 9.29
CA TYR A 164 -2.56 -22.08 9.18
C TYR A 164 -2.09 -22.58 7.82
N THR A 165 -1.06 -21.93 7.28
CA THR A 165 -0.46 -22.28 5.99
C THR A 165 0.55 -23.40 6.19
N LEU A 166 0.37 -24.53 5.50
CA LEU A 166 1.25 -25.72 5.62
C LEU A 166 2.58 -25.58 4.86
N HIS A 167 2.69 -24.64 3.91
CA HIS A 167 3.87 -24.47 3.08
C HIS A 167 4.24 -22.99 2.93
N HIS A 168 5.47 -22.63 3.32
CA HIS A 168 6.05 -21.32 3.09
C HIS A 168 7.09 -21.43 1.98
N ASP A 169 6.65 -21.27 0.73
CA ASP A 169 7.58 -21.16 -0.38
C ASP A 169 8.24 -19.77 -0.39
N ASN A 170 9.56 -19.75 -0.54
CA ASN A 170 10.38 -18.53 -0.62
C ASN A 170 10.07 -17.66 -1.85
N TRP A 171 9.21 -18.12 -2.76
CA TRP A 171 8.88 -17.42 -4.00
C TRP A 171 8.24 -16.05 -3.76
N GLN A 172 7.62 -15.87 -2.59
CA GLN A 172 7.00 -14.61 -2.21
C GLN A 172 7.98 -13.45 -2.04
N ILE A 173 9.30 -13.68 -2.01
CA ILE A 173 10.29 -12.60 -1.94
C ILE A 173 10.39 -11.78 -3.23
N ILE A 174 10.12 -12.41 -4.39
CA ILE A 174 10.34 -11.79 -5.70
C ILE A 174 9.42 -10.58 -5.91
N PRO A 175 8.10 -10.65 -5.63
CA PRO A 175 7.22 -9.48 -5.67
C PRO A 175 7.70 -8.30 -4.82
N PHE A 176 8.26 -8.56 -3.63
CA PHE A 176 8.77 -7.49 -2.76
C PHE A 176 10.08 -6.89 -3.28
N ALA A 177 10.97 -7.71 -3.85
CA ALA A 177 12.17 -7.18 -4.50
C ALA A 177 11.79 -6.29 -5.70
N MET A 178 10.81 -6.72 -6.50
CA MET A 178 10.31 -5.95 -7.62
C MET A 178 9.68 -4.61 -7.19
N ILE A 179 8.91 -4.58 -6.10
CA ILE A 179 8.31 -3.33 -5.62
C ILE A 179 9.37 -2.35 -5.10
N VAL A 180 10.43 -2.83 -4.43
CA VAL A 180 11.56 -1.98 -4.02
C VAL A 180 12.24 -1.34 -5.22
N VAL A 181 12.46 -2.10 -6.29
CA VAL A 181 13.05 -1.57 -7.54
C VAL A 181 12.14 -0.51 -8.14
N PHE A 182 10.83 -0.74 -8.14
CA PHE A 182 9.86 0.22 -8.66
C PHE A 182 9.79 1.51 -7.83
N GLU A 183 9.71 1.40 -6.50
CA GLU A 183 9.74 2.56 -5.60
C GLU A 183 11.03 3.37 -5.77
N LEU A 184 12.17 2.70 -5.96
CA LEU A 184 13.45 3.35 -6.25
C LEU A 184 13.40 4.10 -7.59
N GLU A 185 12.84 3.51 -8.65
CA GLU A 185 12.67 4.15 -9.95
C GLU A 185 11.84 5.44 -9.83
N VAL A 186 10.68 5.35 -9.18
CA VAL A 186 9.77 6.50 -8.96
C VAL A 186 10.44 7.59 -8.12
N LEU A 187 11.15 7.21 -7.06
CA LEU A 187 11.91 8.14 -6.22
C LEU A 187 13.02 8.84 -6.99
N LEU A 188 13.79 8.12 -7.80
CA LEU A 188 14.88 8.68 -8.62
C LEU A 188 14.32 9.66 -9.66
N LEU A 189 13.27 9.30 -10.37
CA LEU A 189 12.62 10.18 -11.35
C LEU A 189 12.07 11.45 -10.69
N THR A 190 11.54 11.33 -9.47
CA THR A 190 11.09 12.47 -8.67
C THR A 190 12.29 13.35 -8.31
N CYS A 191 13.37 12.78 -7.75
CA CYS A 191 14.57 13.51 -7.34
C CYS A 191 15.25 14.24 -8.51
N ILE A 192 15.43 13.58 -9.65
CA ILE A 192 16.02 14.18 -10.86
C ILE A 192 15.23 15.43 -11.26
N ARG A 193 13.89 15.34 -11.22
CA ARG A 193 13.03 16.45 -11.59
C ARG A 193 13.06 17.56 -10.55
N VAL A 194 13.11 17.22 -9.26
CA VAL A 194 13.31 18.21 -8.18
C VAL A 194 14.59 19.00 -8.40
N ILE A 195 15.71 18.31 -8.63
CA ILE A 195 17.03 18.94 -8.83
C ILE A 195 17.03 19.81 -10.09
N LYS A 196 16.42 19.33 -11.17
CA LYS A 196 16.32 20.09 -12.42
C LYS A 196 15.52 21.38 -12.23
N VAL A 197 14.35 21.31 -11.58
CA VAL A 197 13.52 22.49 -11.31
C VAL A 197 14.23 23.44 -10.34
N TYR A 198 14.91 22.92 -9.31
CA TYR A 198 15.69 23.72 -8.37
C TYR A 198 16.80 24.50 -9.08
N ARG A 199 17.49 23.87 -10.03
CA ARG A 199 18.54 24.52 -10.83
C ARG A 199 17.98 25.57 -11.80
N GLU A 200 16.76 25.35 -12.31
CA GLU A 200 16.11 26.24 -13.29
C GLU A 200 15.34 27.41 -12.64
N ARG A 201 14.80 27.24 -11.44
CA ARG A 201 14.02 28.26 -10.72
C ARG A 201 14.60 28.50 -9.32
N MET A 202 15.23 29.66 -9.15
CA MET A 202 15.68 30.18 -7.85
C MET A 202 14.48 30.68 -7.01
N GLY A 203 13.66 29.77 -6.47
CA GLY A 203 12.48 30.14 -5.67
C GLY A 203 12.14 29.11 -4.58
N GLY A 204 12.08 29.55 -3.32
CA GLY A 204 11.93 28.70 -2.13
C GLY A 204 10.55 28.05 -1.94
N LEU A 205 9.50 28.49 -2.63
CA LEU A 205 8.15 27.94 -2.44
C LEU A 205 7.98 26.55 -3.11
N VAL A 206 8.72 26.32 -4.20
CA VAL A 206 8.87 25.00 -4.83
C VAL A 206 9.59 24.03 -3.86
N GLN A 207 10.44 24.52 -2.97
CA GLN A 207 11.22 23.66 -2.08
C GLN A 207 10.34 22.89 -1.08
N ILE A 208 9.31 23.55 -0.52
CA ILE A 208 8.50 22.97 0.57
C ILE A 208 7.60 21.84 0.04
N ILE A 209 6.85 22.08 -1.04
CA ILE A 209 5.95 21.08 -1.64
C ILE A 209 6.73 19.84 -2.11
N PHE A 210 7.95 20.05 -2.60
CA PHE A 210 8.80 18.97 -3.11
C PHE A 210 9.48 18.16 -2.02
N GLN A 211 9.90 18.79 -0.91
CA GLN A 211 10.44 18.09 0.25
C GLN A 211 9.42 17.11 0.84
N HIS A 212 8.15 17.50 0.91
CA HIS A 212 7.10 16.61 1.41
C HIS A 212 6.94 15.37 0.53
N ASN A 213 6.88 15.52 -0.80
CA ASN A 213 6.75 14.37 -1.69
C ASN A 213 7.92 13.40 -1.58
N VAL A 214 9.17 13.91 -1.62
CA VAL A 214 10.38 13.07 -1.52
C VAL A 214 10.44 12.34 -0.18
N PHE A 215 10.04 12.98 0.91
CA PHE A 215 10.00 12.34 2.23
C PHE A 215 9.07 11.12 2.27
N TYR A 216 7.86 11.22 1.72
CA TYR A 216 6.94 10.07 1.69
C TYR A 216 7.45 8.94 0.79
N PHE A 217 8.00 9.25 -0.40
CA PHE A 217 8.60 8.23 -1.26
C PHE A 217 9.78 7.52 -0.59
N PHE A 218 10.66 8.28 0.08
CA PHE A 218 11.80 7.71 0.79
C PHE A 218 11.37 6.83 1.96
N CYS A 219 10.38 7.26 2.76
CA CYS A 219 9.85 6.45 3.84
C CYS A 219 9.25 5.13 3.32
N GLY A 220 8.53 5.16 2.18
CA GLY A 220 8.01 3.96 1.53
C GLY A 220 9.12 2.97 1.16
N LEU A 221 10.15 3.46 0.45
CA LEU A 221 11.31 2.67 0.05
C LEU A 221 12.02 2.03 1.25
N VAL A 222 12.24 2.78 2.33
CA VAL A 222 12.88 2.26 3.56
C VAL A 222 12.05 1.14 4.17
N LEU A 223 10.73 1.29 4.25
CA LEU A 223 9.83 0.26 4.78
C LEU A 223 9.86 -1.02 3.92
N SER A 224 9.88 -0.87 2.60
CA SER A 224 9.99 -2.00 1.68
C SER A 224 11.33 -2.72 1.79
N CYS A 225 12.43 -1.97 1.92
CA CYS A 225 13.76 -2.54 2.19
C CYS A 225 13.82 -3.31 3.51
N ILE A 226 13.24 -2.75 4.59
CA ILE A 226 13.14 -3.42 5.89
C ILE A 226 12.35 -4.73 5.75
N ASN A 227 11.25 -4.74 4.99
CA ASN A 227 10.47 -5.96 4.78
C ASN A 227 11.28 -7.03 4.02
N VAL A 228 11.98 -6.68 2.94
CA VAL A 228 12.85 -7.63 2.21
C VAL A 228 13.95 -8.18 3.12
N PHE A 229 14.59 -7.32 3.92
CA PHE A 229 15.61 -7.71 4.88
C PHE A 229 15.06 -8.66 5.95
N ALA A 230 13.86 -8.38 6.48
CA ALA A 230 13.19 -9.22 7.45
C ALA A 230 12.81 -10.59 6.87
N ILE A 231 12.36 -10.65 5.61
CA ILE A 231 12.09 -11.91 4.91
C ILE A 231 13.38 -12.74 4.79
N LEU A 232 14.49 -12.12 4.38
CA LEU A 232 15.77 -12.81 4.15
C LEU A 232 16.41 -13.33 5.43
N LEU A 233 16.44 -12.53 6.50
CA LEU A 233 17.20 -12.85 7.70
C LEU A 233 16.37 -13.48 8.80
N LEU A 234 15.13 -13.04 8.99
CA LEU A 234 14.29 -13.45 10.11
C LEU A 234 13.30 -14.55 9.75
N LYS A 235 13.16 -14.90 8.45
CA LYS A 235 12.11 -15.79 7.92
C LYS A 235 10.70 -15.44 8.40
N ALA A 236 10.50 -14.20 8.86
CA ALA A 236 9.26 -13.71 9.47
C ALA A 236 8.36 -13.04 8.42
N SER A 237 8.10 -13.74 7.31
CA SER A 237 7.61 -13.14 6.06
C SER A 237 6.19 -12.57 6.13
N SER A 238 5.30 -13.18 6.92
CA SER A 238 3.88 -12.78 6.93
C SER A 238 3.60 -11.51 7.73
N CYS A 239 4.34 -11.26 8.81
CA CYS A 239 4.08 -10.13 9.72
C CYS A 239 4.50 -8.79 9.10
N PHE A 240 5.71 -8.76 8.54
CA PHE A 240 6.26 -7.55 7.93
C PHE A 240 5.53 -7.17 6.62
N ARG A 241 4.98 -8.14 5.90
CA ARG A 241 4.14 -7.91 4.71
C ARG A 241 2.93 -7.04 5.04
N SER A 242 2.12 -7.44 6.02
CA SER A 242 0.91 -6.70 6.37
C SER A 242 1.23 -5.31 6.91
N PHE A 243 2.33 -5.17 7.66
CA PHE A 243 2.82 -3.86 8.10
C PHE A 243 3.17 -2.97 6.90
N GLN A 244 3.94 -3.49 5.93
CA GLN A 244 4.33 -2.73 4.74
C GLN A 244 3.09 -2.24 3.98
N ILE A 245 2.09 -3.09 3.74
CA ILE A 245 0.87 -2.72 3.00
C ILE A 245 0.12 -1.59 3.69
N VAL A 246 -0.12 -1.73 5.00
CA VAL A 246 -0.84 -0.73 5.79
C VAL A 246 -0.08 0.58 5.80
N MET A 247 1.24 0.54 6.01
CA MET A 247 2.07 1.74 5.98
C MET A 247 2.06 2.39 4.60
N HIS A 248 2.24 1.63 3.53
CA HIS A 248 2.28 2.16 2.17
C HIS A 248 0.95 2.85 1.80
N SER A 249 -0.19 2.29 2.21
CA SER A 249 -1.51 2.96 2.12
C SER A 249 -1.57 4.26 2.95
N VAL A 250 -1.09 4.23 4.20
CA VAL A 250 -1.07 5.41 5.09
C VAL A 250 -0.18 6.52 4.51
N LEU A 251 0.99 6.18 3.98
CA LEU A 251 1.90 7.13 3.34
C LEU A 251 1.26 7.76 2.10
N ALA A 252 0.70 6.95 1.20
CA ALA A 252 0.04 7.45 -0.01
C ALA A 252 -1.15 8.36 0.30
N THR A 253 -2.00 7.95 1.25
CA THR A 253 -3.19 8.73 1.64
C THR A 253 -2.83 10.01 2.41
N ASN A 254 -1.84 9.97 3.31
CA ASN A 254 -1.37 11.16 4.02
C ASN A 254 -0.69 12.15 3.08
N MET A 255 0.14 11.68 2.15
CA MET A 255 0.74 12.52 1.12
C MET A 255 -0.34 13.20 0.26
N HIS A 256 -1.40 12.45 -0.08
CA HIS A 256 -2.53 12.98 -0.84
C HIS A 256 -3.27 14.08 -0.08
N LEU A 257 -3.65 13.78 1.16
CA LEU A 257 -4.39 14.70 2.01
C LEU A 257 -3.59 15.96 2.37
N ALA A 258 -2.29 15.82 2.64
CA ALA A 258 -1.40 16.95 2.96
C ALA A 258 -1.28 17.94 1.81
N LEU A 259 -1.20 17.44 0.57
CA LEU A 259 -1.22 18.31 -0.62
C LEU A 259 -2.55 19.04 -0.73
N TRP A 260 -3.67 18.32 -0.59
CA TRP A 260 -4.99 18.93 -0.69
C TRP A 260 -5.23 20.01 0.37
N SER A 261 -4.85 19.77 1.63
CA SER A 261 -4.96 20.77 2.69
C SER A 261 -4.04 21.98 2.45
N GLY A 262 -2.84 21.75 1.91
CA GLY A 262 -1.91 22.84 1.56
C GLY A 262 -2.48 23.75 0.47
N VAL A 263 -3.08 23.16 -0.57
CA VAL A 263 -3.76 23.94 -1.63
C VAL A 263 -4.95 24.72 -1.08
N GLY A 264 -5.73 24.14 -0.16
CA GLY A 264 -6.86 24.82 0.48
C GLY A 264 -6.46 26.07 1.27
N ILE A 265 -5.23 26.11 1.81
CA ILE A 265 -4.67 27.26 2.55
C ILE A 265 -4.05 28.28 1.59
N GLU A 266 -3.39 27.84 0.51
CA GLU A 266 -2.72 28.74 -0.45
C GLU A 266 -3.65 29.41 -1.47
N LEU A 267 -4.91 28.98 -1.59
CA LEU A 267 -5.95 29.67 -2.39
C LEU A 267 -6.25 31.11 -1.92
N ASP A 268 -5.68 31.54 -0.79
CA ASP A 268 -5.70 32.93 -0.29
C ASP A 268 -4.52 33.79 -0.78
N THR A 269 -3.58 33.25 -1.59
CA THR A 269 -2.38 33.99 -2.06
C THR A 269 -2.18 33.94 -3.58
N PRO A 270 -2.08 35.09 -4.28
CA PRO A 270 -2.23 35.16 -5.75
C PRO A 270 -1.04 34.69 -6.61
N ARG A 271 0.11 34.28 -6.04
CA ARG A 271 1.33 33.96 -6.81
C ARG A 271 1.60 32.48 -7.06
N VAL A 272 0.83 31.57 -6.46
CA VAL A 272 0.98 30.11 -6.62
C VAL A 272 0.05 29.57 -7.73
N PHE A 273 -0.82 30.43 -8.26
CA PHE A 273 -1.87 30.17 -9.25
C PHE A 273 -1.37 29.78 -10.66
N GLU A 274 -0.08 29.65 -10.93
CA GLU A 274 0.39 29.13 -12.23
C GLU A 274 0.85 27.67 -12.16
N MET A 275 1.46 27.24 -11.06
CA MET A 275 2.11 25.92 -10.99
C MET A 275 1.17 24.83 -10.47
N THR A 276 0.26 25.18 -9.56
CA THR A 276 -0.76 24.28 -9.01
C THR A 276 -1.99 24.20 -9.91
N THR A 277 -2.28 25.29 -10.63
CA THR A 277 -3.36 25.39 -11.63
C THR A 277 -3.07 24.51 -12.84
N LEU A 278 -1.81 24.33 -13.25
CA LEU A 278 -1.44 23.32 -14.25
C LEU A 278 -1.63 21.87 -13.75
N MET A 279 -1.51 21.61 -12.44
CA MET A 279 -1.76 20.28 -11.85
C MET A 279 -3.22 20.04 -11.44
N GLN A 280 -4.09 21.05 -11.39
CA GLN A 280 -5.49 20.87 -10.99
C GLN A 280 -6.50 21.31 -12.06
N VAL A 281 -6.31 22.46 -12.72
CA VAL A 281 -7.25 22.96 -13.76
C VAL A 281 -7.20 22.11 -15.03
N GLU A 282 -6.02 21.58 -15.36
CA GLU A 282 -5.87 20.76 -16.58
C GLU A 282 -6.34 19.29 -16.37
N PHE A 283 -6.82 18.89 -15.18
CA PHE A 283 -7.37 17.54 -14.89
C PHE A 283 -8.90 17.49 -14.82
N VAL A 284 -9.60 18.63 -14.94
CA VAL A 284 -11.08 18.71 -14.85
C VAL A 284 -11.78 18.74 -16.22
N THR A 285 -11.06 18.80 -17.34
CA THR A 285 -11.67 18.80 -18.68
C THR A 285 -11.15 17.68 -19.59
N PRO A 286 -11.92 16.60 -19.79
CA PRO A 286 -11.95 15.94 -21.10
C PRO A 286 -12.88 16.73 -22.02
N THR A 287 -12.39 17.07 -23.20
CA THR A 287 -13.17 17.48 -24.40
C THR A 287 -14.08 18.71 -24.27
N ALA A 288 -13.59 19.86 -24.77
CA ALA A 288 -14.25 20.69 -25.79
C ALA A 288 -13.52 22.03 -25.89
N LEU A 289 -12.59 22.14 -26.84
CA LEU A 289 -12.21 23.41 -27.50
C LEU A 289 -11.56 23.03 -28.85
N THR A 290 -12.35 22.37 -29.69
CA THR A 290 -12.30 22.68 -31.13
C THR A 290 -12.99 24.02 -31.30
N GLU A 291 -12.24 25.07 -31.61
CA GLU A 291 -12.60 26.08 -32.62
C GLU A 291 -11.50 27.15 -32.72
N ARG A 292 -10.65 27.02 -33.75
CA ARG A 292 -10.56 27.98 -34.85
C ARG A 292 -9.71 27.42 -35.98
#